data_AF-A0A7S1HL74-F1
#
_entry.id   AF-A0A7S1HL74-F1
#
_cell.length_a   1.000
_cell.length_b   1.000
_cell.length_c   1.000
_cell.angle_alpha   90.00
_cell.angle_beta   90.00
_cell.angle_gamma   90.00
#
_symmetry.space_group_name_H-M   'P 1'
#
loop_
_entity.id
_entity.type
_entity.pdbx_description
1 polymer ?
#
loop_
_entity_poly.entity_id
_entity_poly.type
_entity_poly.pdbx_seq_one_letter_code
_entity_poly.pdbx_strand_id
1 'polypeptide(L)'
;GVVFAVGVRYVVGGDMDGVSRSNFGTPLAATLTMFSFFTGDGWSAVVYAAMRSQTDSPEKDDLLPAASAAILLVLWLFTARFVLNNLFVAVVIETFHVQDTVLGIARPGALAALRRGAA
;
A
#
# COMPACT_ATOMS: atom_id res chain seq x y z
N GLY A 1 -4.72 7.76 -4.48
CA GLY A 1 -3.32 8.19 -4.64
C GLY A 1 -3.17 9.68 -4.44
N VAL A 2 -3.56 10.49 -5.42
CA VAL A 2 -3.30 11.96 -5.45
C VAL A 2 -3.97 12.74 -4.31
N VAL A 3 -5.23 12.45 -3.97
CA VAL A 3 -5.94 13.13 -2.86
C VAL A 3 -5.24 12.93 -1.51
N PHE A 4 -4.69 11.74 -1.28
CA PHE A 4 -3.95 11.42 -0.06
C PHE A 4 -2.55 12.05 -0.06
N ALA A 5 -1.89 12.14 -1.22
CA ALA A 5 -0.59 12.83 -1.35
C ALA A 5 -0.71 14.31 -0.99
N VAL A 6 -1.82 14.91 -1.41
CA VAL A 6 -2.18 16.28 -1.03
C VAL A 6 -2.50 16.36 0.47
N GLY A 7 -3.27 15.42 1.03
CA GLY A 7 -3.61 15.38 2.46
C GLY A 7 -2.38 15.25 3.39
N VAL A 8 -1.44 14.35 3.08
CA VAL A 8 -0.21 14.20 3.87
C VAL A 8 0.68 15.44 3.77
N ARG A 9 0.74 16.09 2.60
CA ARG A 9 1.45 17.36 2.45
C ARG A 9 0.90 18.43 3.39
N TYR A 10 -0.42 18.50 3.57
CA TYR A 10 -1.05 19.46 4.51
C TYR A 10 -0.75 19.15 5.98
N VAL A 11 -0.58 17.89 6.35
CA VAL A 11 -0.27 17.47 7.72
C VAL A 11 1.21 17.65 8.06
N VAL A 12 2.10 17.31 7.11
CA VAL A 12 3.55 17.21 7.37
C VAL A 12 4.30 18.50 7.07
N GLY A 13 3.66 19.47 6.39
CA GLY A 13 4.27 20.77 6.14
C GLY A 13 5.25 20.79 4.98
N GLY A 14 5.00 20.01 3.91
CA GLY A 14 5.66 20.16 2.60
C GLY A 14 7.16 19.82 2.49
N ASP A 15 7.98 20.15 3.48
CA ASP A 15 9.42 19.94 3.51
C ASP A 15 9.79 19.13 4.76
N MET A 16 10.50 18.03 4.55
CA MET A 16 11.06 17.20 5.63
C MET A 16 12.57 17.29 5.49
N ASP A 17 13.21 18.01 6.40
CA ASP A 17 14.60 18.44 6.33
C ASP A 17 15.57 17.32 5.90
N GLY A 18 16.03 17.43 4.65
CA GLY A 18 17.39 17.08 4.21
C GLY A 18 17.82 15.61 4.11
N VAL A 19 17.08 14.61 4.60
CA VAL A 19 17.63 13.22 4.66
C VAL A 19 16.89 12.17 3.83
N SER A 20 15.72 12.44 3.24
CA SER A 20 14.98 11.37 2.55
C SER A 20 14.62 11.69 1.10
N ARG A 21 15.07 10.82 0.19
CA ARG A 21 14.51 10.65 -1.17
C ARG A 21 12.98 10.46 -1.17
N SER A 22 12.40 10.18 0.00
CA SER A 22 10.96 10.13 0.27
C SER A 22 10.45 11.47 0.81
N ASN A 23 9.96 12.35 -0.07
CA ASN A 23 9.38 13.64 0.29
C ASN A 23 7.98 13.84 -0.33
N PHE A 24 7.20 14.74 0.27
CA PHE A 24 5.84 15.12 -0.20
C PHE A 24 5.82 16.50 -0.88
N GLY A 25 6.99 17.04 -1.22
CA GLY A 25 7.12 18.39 -1.79
C GLY A 25 6.56 18.51 -3.21
N THR A 26 6.63 17.42 -4.00
CA THR A 26 6.05 17.36 -5.35
C THR A 26 5.08 16.19 -5.50
N PRO A 27 4.06 16.30 -6.38
CA PRO A 27 3.10 15.21 -6.61
C PRO A 27 3.76 13.89 -7.04
N LEU A 28 4.85 13.97 -7.81
CA LEU A 28 5.60 12.80 -8.27
C LEU A 28 6.37 12.14 -7.11
N ALA A 29 7.09 12.94 -6.32
CA ALA A 29 7.82 12.42 -5.15
C ALA A 29 6.89 11.85 -4.09
N ALA A 30 5.72 12.48 -3.87
CA ALA A 30 4.70 11.95 -2.99
C ALA A 30 4.16 10.60 -3.48
N THR A 31 3.98 10.46 -4.79
CA THR A 31 3.53 9.19 -5.41
C THR A 31 4.59 8.09 -5.28
N LEU A 32 5.87 8.40 -5.48
CA LEU A 32 6.97 7.47 -5.28
C LEU A 32 7.11 7.05 -3.82
N THR A 33 6.98 8.00 -2.89
CA THR A 33 6.97 7.74 -1.45
C THR A 33 5.81 6.81 -1.08
N MET A 34 4.63 7.00 -1.67
CA MET A 34 3.48 6.09 -1.50
C MET A 34 3.71 4.70 -2.08
N PHE A 35 4.41 4.61 -3.20
CA PHE A 35 4.79 3.33 -3.77
C PHE A 35 5.73 2.56 -2.81
N SER A 36 6.74 3.22 -2.24
CA SER A 36 7.62 2.62 -1.21
C SER A 36 6.85 2.21 0.05
N PHE A 37 5.83 2.98 0.43
CA PHE A 37 4.91 2.58 1.49
C PHE A 37 4.16 1.29 1.18
N PHE A 38 3.78 1.03 -0.06
CA PHE A 38 3.15 -0.25 -0.43
C PHE A 38 4.12 -1.43 -0.34
N THR A 39 5.38 -1.23 -0.70
CA THR A 39 6.35 -2.33 -0.78
C THR A 39 6.90 -2.79 0.55
N GLY A 40 6.97 -1.95 1.58
CA GLY A 40 7.70 -2.34 2.80
C GLY A 40 8.83 -1.43 3.20
N ASP A 41 9.25 -0.55 2.31
CA ASP A 41 10.60 -0.03 2.38
C ASP A 41 10.64 1.42 2.86
N GLY A 42 11.50 1.71 3.84
CA GLY A 42 11.73 3.05 4.35
C GLY A 42 10.56 3.75 5.06
N TRP A 43 9.43 3.07 5.30
CA TRP A 43 8.22 3.68 5.87
C TRP A 43 8.41 4.22 7.29
N SER A 44 9.20 3.54 8.11
CA SER A 44 9.48 3.97 9.49
C SER A 44 10.25 5.28 9.50
N ALA A 45 11.27 5.42 8.64
CA ALA A 45 12.05 6.65 8.51
C ALA A 45 11.19 7.85 8.09
N VAL A 46 10.21 7.64 7.19
CA VAL A 46 9.27 8.70 6.79
C VAL A 46 8.32 9.10 7.92
N VAL A 47 7.83 8.13 8.71
CA VAL A 47 7.00 8.43 9.89
C VAL A 47 7.81 9.17 10.95
N TYR A 48 9.07 8.79 11.18
CA TYR A 48 9.96 9.51 12.09
C TYR A 48 10.25 10.93 11.61
N ALA A 49 10.49 11.12 10.31
CA ALA A 49 10.69 12.45 9.73
C ALA A 49 9.43 13.33 9.85
N ALA A 50 8.24 12.75 9.65
CA ALA A 50 6.96 13.45 9.80
C ALA A 50 6.62 13.81 11.25
N MET A 51 7.12 13.04 12.23
CA MET A 51 7.02 13.42 13.65
C MET A 51 7.95 14.58 13.97
N ARG A 52 9.21 14.52 13.50
CA ARG A 52 10.19 15.59 13.74
C ARG A 52 9.77 16.93 13.12
N SER A 53 9.24 16.90 11.89
CA SER A 53 8.80 18.13 11.20
C SER A 53 7.68 18.88 11.93
N GLN A 54 6.90 18.19 12.79
CA GLN A 54 5.87 18.83 13.61
C GLN A 54 6.38 19.35 14.95
N THR A 55 7.50 18.83 15.45
CA THR A 55 8.13 19.25 16.72
C THR A 55 9.13 20.39 16.51
N ASP A 56 9.72 20.55 15.33
CA ASP A 56 10.71 21.60 15.05
C ASP A 56 10.10 23.00 14.80
N SER A 57 8.77 23.17 14.92
CA SER A 57 8.13 24.48 14.87
C SER A 57 8.13 25.15 16.25
N PRO A 58 8.78 26.31 16.44
CA PRO A 58 8.96 26.95 17.75
C PRO A 58 7.66 27.44 18.44
N GLU A 59 6.51 27.36 17.77
CA GLU A 59 5.18 27.64 18.34
C GLU A 59 4.43 26.36 18.79
N LYS A 60 4.97 25.16 18.53
CA LYS A 60 4.26 23.88 18.67
C LYS A 60 5.03 22.90 19.54
N ASP A 61 5.16 23.22 20.83
CA ASP A 61 5.60 22.29 21.88
C ASP A 61 4.54 21.22 22.24
N ASP A 62 3.53 21.02 21.39
CA ASP A 62 2.52 19.99 21.60
C ASP A 62 2.97 18.66 20.96
N LEU A 63 3.12 17.64 21.80
CA LEU A 63 3.36 16.26 21.40
C LEU A 63 2.13 15.61 20.72
N LEU A 64 0.95 16.20 20.91
CA LEU A 64 -0.33 15.68 20.44
C LEU A 64 -0.48 15.71 18.90
N PRO A 65 -0.19 16.83 18.19
CA PRO A 65 -0.15 16.87 16.73
C PRO A 65 0.82 15.84 16.12
N ALA A 66 2.05 15.77 16.61
CA ALA A 66 3.07 14.84 16.11
C ALA A 66 2.63 13.37 16.25
N ALA A 67 2.09 12.99 17.42
CA ALA A 67 1.56 11.65 17.65
C ALA A 67 0.36 11.33 16.74
N SER A 68 -0.57 12.29 16.57
CA SER A 68 -1.75 12.09 15.72
C SER A 68 -1.40 11.87 14.25
N ALA A 69 -0.42 12.59 13.71
CA ALA A 69 0.03 12.41 12.34
C ALA A 69 0.72 11.05 12.14
N ALA A 70 1.55 10.62 13.10
CA ALA A 70 2.19 9.32 13.05
C ALA A 70 1.15 8.18 13.06
N ILE A 71 0.15 8.27 13.93
CA ILE A 71 -0.96 7.30 14.01
C ILE A 71 -1.74 7.27 12.70
N LEU A 72 -2.06 8.43 12.11
CA LEU A 72 -2.76 8.50 10.83
C LEU A 72 -1.95 7.88 9.68
N LEU A 73 -0.64 8.16 9.61
CA LEU A 73 0.25 7.59 8.59
C LEU A 73 0.38 6.07 8.72
N VAL A 74 0.53 5.57 9.95
CA VAL A 74 0.66 4.12 10.22
C VAL A 74 -0.66 3.38 9.98
N LEU A 75 -1.79 3.93 10.43
CA LEU A 75 -3.10 3.34 10.19
C LEU A 75 -3.39 3.26 8.69
N TRP A 76 -3.14 4.35 7.97
CA TRP A 76 -3.31 4.39 6.52
C TRP A 76 -2.39 3.38 5.80
N LEU A 77 -1.12 3.28 6.21
CA LEU A 77 -0.17 2.31 5.68
C LEU A 77 -0.72 0.88 5.80
N PHE A 78 -1.24 0.54 6.99
CA PHE A 78 -1.81 -0.77 7.26
C PHE A 78 -3.04 -1.04 6.38
N THR A 79 -3.98 -0.09 6.31
CA THR A 79 -5.19 -0.23 5.49
C THR A 79 -4.85 -0.38 4.01
N ALA A 80 -3.95 0.46 3.48
CA ALA A 80 -3.63 0.43 2.05
C ALA A 80 -2.91 -0.86 1.65
N ARG A 81 -1.99 -1.37 2.49
CA ARG A 81 -1.36 -2.68 2.26
C ARG A 81 -2.35 -3.83 2.36
N PHE A 82 -3.26 -3.78 3.32
CA PHE A 82 -4.31 -4.79 3.45
C PHE A 82 -5.17 -4.86 2.18
N VAL A 83 -5.60 -3.71 1.65
CA VAL A 83 -6.35 -3.66 0.38
C VAL A 83 -5.52 -4.20 -0.79
N LEU A 84 -4.25 -3.78 -0.91
CA LEU A 84 -3.36 -4.24 -1.98
C LEU A 84 -3.16 -5.77 -1.94
N ASN A 85 -2.88 -6.31 -0.75
CA ASN A 85 -2.67 -7.75 -0.57
C ASN A 85 -3.95 -8.53 -0.84
N ASN A 86 -5.11 -8.06 -0.38
CA ASN A 86 -6.39 -8.73 -0.68
C ASN A 86 -6.72 -8.70 -2.17
N LEU A 87 -6.40 -7.60 -2.87
CA LEU A 87 -6.54 -7.53 -4.32
C LEU A 87 -5.57 -8.49 -5.03
N PHE A 88 -4.31 -8.52 -4.60
CA PHE A 88 -3.31 -9.44 -5.15
C PHE A 88 -3.74 -10.90 -4.97
N VAL A 89 -4.17 -11.27 -3.76
CA VAL A 89 -4.70 -12.61 -3.46
C VAL A 89 -5.92 -12.91 -4.32
N ALA A 90 -6.87 -11.98 -4.45
CA ALA A 90 -8.05 -12.19 -5.30
C ALA A 90 -7.67 -12.45 -6.77
N VAL A 91 -6.72 -11.68 -7.32
CA VAL A 91 -6.23 -11.86 -8.70
C VAL A 91 -5.48 -13.18 -8.87
N VAL A 92 -4.63 -13.55 -7.91
CA VAL A 92 -3.89 -14.82 -7.93
C VAL A 92 -4.86 -16.00 -7.88
N ILE A 93 -5.85 -15.96 -6.98
CA ILE A 93 -6.89 -16.98 -6.89
C ILE A 93 -7.66 -17.08 -8.20
N GLU A 94 -8.08 -15.97 -8.80
CA GLU A 94 -8.78 -15.97 -10.09
C GLU A 94 -7.92 -16.59 -11.20
N THR A 95 -6.62 -16.27 -11.22
CA THR A 95 -5.69 -16.83 -12.21
C THR A 95 -5.60 -18.35 -12.12
N PHE A 96 -5.51 -18.91 -10.90
CA PHE A 96 -5.50 -20.36 -10.71
C PHE A 96 -6.84 -21.01 -11.10
N HIS A 97 -7.98 -20.40 -10.75
CA HIS A 97 -9.30 -20.92 -11.15
C HIS A 97 -9.51 -20.90 -12.66
N VAL A 98 -9.06 -19.85 -13.35
CA VAL A 98 -9.11 -19.77 -14.81
C VAL A 98 -8.23 -20.85 -15.44
N GLN A 99 -7.04 -21.09 -14.92
CA GLN A 99 -6.16 -22.16 -15.41
C GLN A 99 -6.77 -23.55 -15.22
N ASP A 100 -7.33 -23.86 -14.05
CA ASP A 100 -7.99 -25.14 -13.80
C ASP A 100 -9.22 -25.35 -14.70
N THR A 101 -9.97 -24.28 -14.97
CA THR A 101 -11.13 -24.31 -15.87
C THR A 101 -10.69 -24.56 -17.32
N VAL A 102 -9.68 -23.84 -17.81
CA VAL A 102 -9.15 -24.01 -19.18
C VAL A 102 -8.52 -25.39 -19.36
N LEU A 103 -7.77 -25.88 -18.37
CA LEU A 103 -7.18 -27.23 -18.39
C LEU A 103 -8.25 -28.33 -18.26
N GLY A 104 -9.35 -28.06 -17.55
CA GLY A 104 -10.52 -28.93 -17.47
C GLY A 104 -11.24 -29.08 -18.81
N ILE A 105 -11.30 -28.02 -19.62
CA ILE A 105 -11.83 -28.05 -21.00
C ILE A 105 -10.83 -28.71 -21.96
N ALA A 106 -9.52 -28.50 -21.74
CA ALA A 106 -8.44 -29.02 -22.58
C ALA A 106 -8.12 -30.53 -22.39
N ARG A 107 -8.77 -31.22 -21.43
CA ARG A 107 -8.73 -32.70 -21.33
C ARG A 107 -10.00 -33.34 -21.91
N PRO A 108 -10.17 -33.41 -23.25
CA PRO A 108 -11.26 -34.13 -23.88
C PRO A 108 -11.02 -35.64 -23.71
N GLY A 109 -11.40 -36.18 -22.56
CA GLY A 109 -11.19 -37.60 -22.24
C GLY A 109 -11.60 -38.00 -20.83
N ALA A 110 -11.52 -37.10 -19.85
CA ALA A 110 -11.89 -37.43 -18.46
C ALA A 110 -13.39 -37.75 -18.31
N LEU A 111 -14.26 -36.95 -18.95
CA LEU A 111 -15.70 -37.19 -19.00
C LEU A 111 -16.06 -38.42 -19.86
N ALA A 112 -15.28 -38.71 -20.91
CA ALA A 112 -15.46 -39.89 -21.76
C ALA A 112 -15.00 -41.20 -21.08
N ALA A 113 -14.10 -41.11 -20.09
CA ALA A 113 -13.70 -42.22 -19.23
C ALA A 113 -14.73 -42.46 -18.12
N LEU A 114 -15.27 -41.40 -17.52
CA LEU A 114 -16.37 -41.51 -16.52
C LEU A 114 -17.64 -42.10 -17.12
N ARG A 115 -18.01 -41.74 -18.35
CA ARG A 115 -19.16 -42.33 -19.07
C ARG A 115 -18.95 -43.82 -19.42
N ARG A 116 -17.71 -44.29 -19.53
CA ARG A 116 -17.38 -45.69 -19.86
C ARG A 116 -17.24 -46.60 -18.65
N GLY A 117 -17.06 -46.06 -17.44
CA GLY A 117 -17.01 -46.84 -16.19
C GLY A 117 -18.35 -46.97 -15.46
N ALA A 118 -19.41 -46.31 -15.95
CA ALA A 118 -20.76 -46.35 -15.39
C ALA A 118 -21.74 -47.22 -16.19
N ALA A 119 -21.23 -48.02 -17.15
CA ALA A 119 -21.96 -49.05 -17.89
C ALA A 119 -21.30 -50.41 -17.65
#